data_AF-A0A1S3HUR9-F1
#
_entry.id   AF-A0A1S3HUR9-F1
#
_cell.length_a   1.000
_cell.length_b   1.000
_cell.length_c   1.000
_cell.angle_alpha   90.00
_cell.angle_beta   90.00
_cell.angle_gamma   90.00
#
_symmetry.space_group_name_H-M   'P 1'
#
loop_
_entity.id
_entity.type
_entity.pdbx_description
1 polymer ?
#
loop_
_entity_poly.entity_id
_entity_poly.type
_entity_poly.pdbx_seq_one_letter_code
_entity_poly.pdbx_strand_id
1 'polypeptide(L)'
;MHVLSGKRAHEIDAMLKFCCPCPNAVTQCRGHPCVSHGVLDQDWRSVNNTKGTDKNGKIHCDKAGWTDINFPGWFRFKGNAGNRMLDKCPEPFTCGTNAPMWLNGKHPAIGDGVVSRKTCVSHHNGCCSLSFPVLVKMCSAGFYVYLLQNAPRCFMAYCGEYHDLCFDENGGCSHYCYIDKTTLKPACSCPSGFPLGKDRRTCEYRDLCLDNNGRCSDNCSMDNSTFKAVCSCPKGFRLGKDQRTCEFHNLCLENNGGCSDNCSMDNSTFTVVCSCPKGFVVGSNKLACNNSCFKSFLRFHFS
;
A
#
# COMPACT_ATOMS: atom_id res chain seq x y z
N MET A 1 21.77 24.21 -48.71
CA MET A 1 20.85 25.05 -47.91
C MET A 1 19.51 25.10 -48.63
N HIS A 2 18.50 24.38 -48.16
CA HIS A 2 17.12 24.59 -48.58
C HIS A 2 16.25 24.65 -47.32
N VAL A 3 15.73 25.84 -47.09
CA VAL A 3 14.80 26.18 -46.02
C VAL A 3 13.46 25.53 -46.34
N LEU A 4 13.02 24.56 -45.51
CA LEU A 4 11.62 24.11 -45.51
C LEU A 4 10.89 24.82 -44.38
N SER A 5 9.96 25.67 -44.81
CA SER A 5 9.16 26.63 -44.07
C SER A 5 8.27 26.00 -42.99
N GLY A 6 8.48 26.38 -41.74
CA GLY A 6 7.54 27.17 -40.90
C GLY A 6 6.07 26.78 -40.68
N LYS A 7 5.48 25.80 -41.39
CA LYS A 7 4.03 25.53 -41.32
C LYS A 7 3.58 24.44 -40.33
N ARG A 8 4.49 23.67 -39.71
CA ARG A 8 4.11 22.60 -38.74
C ARG A 8 4.11 23.00 -37.27
N ALA A 9 4.78 24.09 -36.90
CA ALA A 9 4.82 24.54 -35.51
C ALA A 9 3.50 25.20 -35.07
N HIS A 10 2.79 25.83 -36.01
CA HIS A 10 1.55 26.58 -35.73
C HIS A 10 0.32 25.69 -35.49
N GLU A 11 0.30 24.45 -36.02
CA GLU A 11 -0.79 23.49 -35.79
C GLU A 11 -0.68 22.79 -34.42
N ILE A 12 0.52 22.72 -33.84
CA ILE A 12 0.75 22.10 -32.52
C ILE A 12 0.38 23.05 -31.38
N ASP A 13 0.60 24.37 -31.53
CA ASP A 13 0.24 25.37 -30.50
C ASP A 13 -1.28 25.58 -30.38
N ALA A 14 -2.04 25.32 -31.46
CA ALA A 14 -3.50 25.40 -31.46
C ALA A 14 -4.19 24.28 -30.65
N MET A 15 -3.52 23.16 -30.39
CA MET A 15 -4.06 22.04 -29.58
C MET A 15 -3.87 22.22 -28.07
N LEU A 16 -3.17 23.27 -27.63
CA LEU A 16 -2.79 23.48 -26.23
C LEU A 16 -3.57 24.62 -25.52
N LYS A 17 -4.43 25.38 -26.21
CA LYS A 17 -5.13 26.56 -25.65
C LYS A 17 -6.63 26.57 -25.96
N PHE A 18 -7.43 25.94 -25.10
CA PHE A 18 -8.86 26.29 -24.95
C PHE A 18 -9.31 26.11 -23.50
N CYS A 19 -8.91 27.05 -22.63
CA CYS A 19 -9.69 27.38 -21.44
C CYS A 19 -10.35 28.73 -21.71
N CYS A 20 -11.65 28.73 -22.01
CA CYS A 20 -12.44 29.96 -22.07
C CYS A 20 -12.88 30.31 -20.63
N PRO A 21 -12.78 31.58 -20.18
CA PRO A 21 -13.33 31.99 -18.89
C PRO A 21 -14.85 32.07 -18.99
N CYS A 22 -15.58 31.20 -18.27
CA CYS A 22 -17.02 31.34 -18.07
C CYS A 22 -17.33 31.76 -16.62
N PRO A 23 -18.21 32.76 -16.39
CA PRO A 23 -18.35 33.40 -15.10
C PRO A 23 -19.17 32.63 -14.05
N ASN A 24 -19.84 31.51 -14.34
CA ASN A 24 -20.59 30.76 -13.33
C ASN A 24 -20.71 29.26 -13.67
N ALA A 25 -20.20 28.41 -12.77
CA ALA A 25 -20.41 26.96 -12.58
C ALA A 25 -20.20 25.96 -13.75
N VAL A 26 -19.25 25.05 -13.53
CA VAL A 26 -18.88 23.83 -14.28
C VAL A 26 -18.35 24.06 -15.70
N THR A 27 -17.08 24.41 -15.79
CA THR A 27 -16.27 24.41 -17.02
C THR A 27 -16.16 23.00 -17.61
N GLN A 28 -16.96 22.70 -18.63
CA GLN A 28 -16.76 21.52 -19.46
C GLN A 28 -15.63 21.80 -20.47
N CYS A 29 -14.40 21.41 -20.12
CA CYS A 29 -13.22 21.53 -20.99
C CYS A 29 -13.30 20.55 -22.17
N ARG A 30 -14.14 20.84 -23.17
CA ARG A 30 -14.19 20.14 -24.47
C ARG A 30 -12.86 20.35 -25.20
N GLY A 31 -11.90 19.46 -24.96
CA GLY A 31 -10.56 19.52 -25.57
C GLY A 31 -9.42 19.18 -24.61
N HIS A 32 -9.67 19.13 -23.30
CA HIS A 32 -8.65 18.70 -22.36
C HIS A 32 -8.43 17.18 -22.50
N PRO A 33 -7.18 16.70 -22.71
CA PRO A 33 -6.92 15.31 -23.08
C PRO A 33 -7.23 14.32 -21.95
N CYS A 34 -7.29 14.78 -20.69
CA CYS A 34 -7.75 13.94 -19.56
C CYS A 34 -9.28 13.79 -19.48
N VAL A 35 -10.05 14.52 -20.30
CA VAL A 35 -11.52 14.47 -20.35
C VAL A 35 -11.98 13.86 -21.66
N SER A 36 -11.36 14.24 -22.78
CA SER A 36 -11.70 13.76 -24.12
C SER A 36 -10.48 13.11 -24.78
N HIS A 37 -10.55 11.79 -24.94
CA HIS A 37 -9.49 10.93 -25.47
C HIS A 37 -10.07 9.62 -26.02
N GLY A 38 -9.37 8.99 -26.96
CA GLY A 38 -9.61 7.62 -27.36
C GLY A 38 -9.06 6.60 -26.37
N VAL A 39 -9.52 5.36 -26.46
CA VAL A 39 -9.08 4.25 -25.61
C VAL A 39 -8.41 3.18 -26.48
N LEU A 40 -7.22 2.76 -26.06
CA LEU A 40 -6.52 1.59 -26.60
C LEU A 40 -6.71 0.46 -25.60
N ASP A 41 -7.60 -0.48 -25.92
CA ASP A 41 -7.96 -1.62 -25.07
C ASP A 41 -7.81 -2.97 -25.77
N GLN A 42 -7.27 -2.96 -27.00
CA GLN A 42 -7.08 -4.16 -27.79
C GLN A 42 -6.05 -5.08 -27.14
N ASP A 43 -6.43 -6.33 -26.87
CA ASP A 43 -5.63 -7.33 -26.15
C ASP A 43 -4.28 -7.61 -26.81
N TRP A 44 -4.22 -7.59 -28.15
CA TRP A 44 -2.99 -7.80 -28.92
C TRP A 44 -1.91 -6.75 -28.62
N ARG A 45 -2.26 -5.57 -28.08
CA ARG A 45 -1.30 -4.53 -27.71
C ARG A 45 -0.52 -4.82 -26.44
N SER A 46 -0.89 -5.85 -25.68
CA SER A 46 -0.19 -6.22 -24.46
C SER A 46 1.22 -6.72 -24.77
N VAL A 47 2.19 -6.33 -23.96
CA VAL A 47 3.56 -6.89 -23.95
C VAL A 47 3.60 -8.41 -23.75
N ASN A 48 2.52 -9.00 -23.22
CA ASN A 48 2.41 -10.45 -23.09
C ASN A 48 2.25 -11.19 -24.44
N ASN A 49 1.96 -10.48 -25.53
CA ASN A 49 1.93 -11.05 -26.88
C ASN A 49 3.32 -10.99 -27.51
N THR A 50 4.01 -12.13 -27.59
CA THR A 50 5.44 -12.21 -28.00
C THR A 50 5.67 -12.85 -29.37
N LYS A 51 4.61 -13.03 -30.17
CA LYS A 51 4.66 -13.74 -31.47
C LYS A 51 4.57 -12.84 -32.71
N GLY A 52 4.51 -11.53 -32.52
CA GLY A 52 4.32 -10.53 -33.58
C GLY A 52 2.92 -10.53 -34.20
N THR A 53 2.05 -11.40 -33.71
CA THR A 53 0.68 -11.62 -34.18
C THR A 53 -0.27 -11.74 -32.99
N ASP A 54 -1.56 -11.53 -33.22
CA ASP A 54 -2.59 -11.89 -32.26
C ASP A 54 -2.80 -13.42 -32.19
N LYS A 55 -3.74 -13.84 -31.33
CA LYS A 55 -4.12 -15.25 -31.16
C LYS A 55 -4.58 -15.97 -32.42
N ASN A 56 -4.97 -15.24 -33.47
CA ASN A 56 -5.43 -15.77 -34.76
C ASN A 56 -4.33 -15.71 -35.83
N GLY A 57 -3.11 -15.29 -35.48
CA GLY A 57 -2.01 -15.15 -36.44
C GLY A 57 -2.07 -13.86 -37.27
N LYS A 58 -2.94 -12.89 -36.93
CA LYS A 58 -3.00 -11.60 -37.63
C LYS A 58 -1.95 -10.65 -37.07
N ILE A 59 -1.16 -10.03 -37.95
CA ILE A 59 -0.24 -8.94 -37.59
C ILE A 59 -1.01 -7.63 -37.54
N HIS A 60 -0.83 -6.84 -36.48
CA HIS A 60 -1.50 -5.55 -36.29
C HIS A 60 -0.56 -4.36 -36.57
N CYS A 61 -1.16 -3.21 -36.89
CA CYS A 61 -0.44 -1.99 -37.24
C CYS A 61 -1.29 -0.73 -37.00
N ASP A 62 -0.67 0.35 -36.52
CA ASP A 62 -1.30 1.66 -36.27
C ASP A 62 -1.09 2.67 -37.42
N LYS A 63 -0.92 2.17 -38.64
CA LYS A 63 -0.82 2.98 -39.85
C LYS A 63 -2.21 3.37 -40.35
N ALA A 64 -2.39 4.63 -40.77
CA ALA A 64 -3.61 5.09 -41.43
C ALA A 64 -4.07 4.13 -42.55
N GLY A 65 -5.35 3.78 -42.52
CA GLY A 65 -6.00 2.86 -43.46
C GLY A 65 -5.78 1.36 -43.18
N TRP A 66 -5.01 1.02 -42.14
CA TRP A 66 -4.80 -0.38 -41.68
C TRP A 66 -5.33 -0.63 -40.27
N THR A 67 -5.89 0.41 -39.64
CA THR A 67 -6.54 0.38 -38.33
C THR A 67 -7.81 1.21 -38.40
N ASP A 68 -8.82 0.83 -37.61
CA ASP A 68 -10.07 1.60 -37.44
C ASP A 68 -9.90 2.77 -36.45
N ILE A 69 -8.69 2.94 -35.91
CA ILE A 69 -8.36 4.00 -34.96
C ILE A 69 -7.89 5.25 -35.72
N ASN A 70 -8.55 6.37 -35.47
CA ASN A 70 -8.23 7.65 -36.10
C ASN A 70 -7.08 8.37 -35.37
N PHE A 71 -5.85 8.17 -35.86
CA PHE A 71 -4.69 8.98 -35.49
C PHE A 71 -4.53 10.19 -36.45
N PRO A 72 -3.90 11.31 -36.02
CA PRO A 72 -3.37 11.55 -34.68
C PRO A 72 -4.47 11.93 -33.67
N GLY A 73 -4.20 11.68 -32.39
CA GLY A 73 -5.16 11.99 -31.33
C GLY A 73 -4.64 11.68 -29.95
N TRP A 74 -5.37 12.13 -28.93
CA TRP A 74 -5.09 11.79 -27.54
C TRP A 74 -5.69 10.43 -27.21
N PHE A 75 -4.86 9.52 -26.71
CA PHE A 75 -5.26 8.16 -26.36
C PHE A 75 -4.74 7.78 -24.98
N ARG A 76 -5.43 6.85 -24.32
CA ARG A 76 -4.94 6.15 -23.12
C ARG A 76 -5.00 4.64 -23.32
N PHE A 77 -4.08 3.94 -22.67
CA PHE A 77 -4.16 2.48 -22.53
C PHE A 77 -5.16 2.12 -21.42
N LYS A 78 -5.94 1.05 -21.63
CA LYS A 78 -6.90 0.52 -20.65
C LYS A 78 -7.11 -0.98 -20.87
N GLY A 79 -7.49 -1.69 -19.81
CA GLY A 79 -7.93 -3.08 -19.92
C GLY A 79 -6.80 -4.02 -20.35
N ASN A 80 -7.07 -4.90 -21.33
CA ASN A 80 -6.12 -5.93 -21.74
C ASN A 80 -4.87 -5.37 -22.43
N ALA A 81 -4.96 -4.17 -23.00
CA ALA A 81 -3.80 -3.47 -23.55
C ALA A 81 -2.83 -2.94 -22.47
N GLY A 82 -3.19 -3.02 -21.19
CA GLY A 82 -2.43 -2.44 -20.08
C GLY A 82 -2.97 -1.10 -19.61
N ASN A 83 -2.21 -0.39 -18.78
CA ASN A 83 -2.58 0.90 -18.21
C ASN A 83 -1.66 2.06 -18.62
N ARG A 84 -0.57 1.76 -19.34
CA ARG A 84 0.35 2.75 -19.92
C ARG A 84 1.06 2.20 -21.16
N MET A 85 1.68 3.08 -21.93
CA MET A 85 2.64 2.68 -22.97
C MET A 85 3.89 2.13 -22.29
N LEU A 86 4.45 1.03 -22.81
CA LEU A 86 5.71 0.48 -22.30
C LEU A 86 6.83 1.54 -22.39
N ASP A 87 7.62 1.73 -21.32
CA ASP A 87 8.75 2.69 -21.27
C ASP A 87 10.14 2.05 -21.24
N LYS A 88 10.20 0.73 -21.38
CA LYS A 88 11.44 -0.04 -21.57
C LYS A 88 11.47 -0.64 -22.95
N CYS A 89 12.67 -0.89 -23.46
CA CYS A 89 12.86 -1.55 -24.73
C CYS A 89 12.14 -2.91 -24.78
N PRO A 90 11.12 -3.12 -25.64
CA PRO A 90 10.57 -4.46 -25.88
C PRO A 90 11.45 -5.23 -26.85
N GLU A 91 11.42 -6.56 -26.74
CA GLU A 91 11.91 -7.43 -27.80
C GLU A 91 11.10 -7.23 -29.10
N PRO A 92 11.72 -7.39 -30.28
CA PRO A 92 10.99 -7.43 -31.55
C PRO A 92 9.85 -8.47 -31.50
N PHE A 93 8.82 -8.29 -32.33
CA PHE A 93 7.65 -9.20 -32.35
C PHE A 93 6.79 -9.18 -31.06
N THR A 94 6.90 -8.13 -30.24
CA THR A 94 6.03 -7.94 -29.06
C THR A 94 4.79 -7.10 -29.42
N CYS A 95 3.72 -7.19 -28.63
CA CYS A 95 2.50 -6.38 -28.80
C CYS A 95 1.76 -6.62 -30.13
N GLY A 96 1.71 -7.89 -30.57
CA GLY A 96 0.90 -8.29 -31.74
C GLY A 96 1.36 -7.66 -33.06
N THR A 97 2.61 -7.20 -33.11
CA THR A 97 3.21 -6.52 -34.25
C THR A 97 4.69 -6.86 -34.39
N ASN A 98 5.27 -6.70 -35.59
CA ASN A 98 6.70 -7.02 -35.79
C ASN A 98 7.62 -5.92 -35.26
N ALA A 99 7.15 -4.68 -35.22
CA ALA A 99 7.93 -3.51 -34.82
C ALA A 99 7.22 -2.71 -33.71
N PRO A 100 7.24 -3.19 -32.45
CA PRO A 100 6.56 -2.51 -31.35
C PRO A 100 7.11 -1.10 -31.12
N MET A 101 6.18 -0.17 -30.93
CA MET A 101 6.47 1.23 -30.60
C MET A 101 6.30 1.44 -29.09
N TRP A 102 7.34 1.98 -28.45
CA TRP A 102 7.42 2.16 -26.99
C TRP A 102 7.89 3.57 -26.64
N LEU A 103 7.62 4.03 -25.42
CA LEU A 103 7.98 5.37 -24.95
C LEU A 103 9.44 5.39 -24.51
N ASN A 104 10.26 6.21 -25.16
CA ASN A 104 11.63 6.44 -24.71
C ASN A 104 11.70 7.63 -23.74
N GLY A 105 11.86 7.29 -22.47
CA GLY A 105 11.99 8.22 -21.35
C GLY A 105 10.93 7.98 -20.27
N LYS A 106 11.16 8.55 -19.10
CA LYS A 106 10.23 8.42 -17.98
C LYS A 106 8.88 9.08 -18.29
N HIS A 107 7.82 8.40 -17.87
CA HIS A 107 6.48 8.96 -17.77
C HIS A 107 6.49 10.22 -16.86
N PRO A 108 5.67 11.25 -17.18
CA PRO A 108 5.58 12.47 -16.37
C PRO A 108 4.91 12.24 -15.01
N ALA A 109 5.28 13.04 -14.01
CA ALA A 109 4.58 13.07 -12.72
C ALA A 109 3.28 13.89 -12.80
N ILE A 110 2.44 13.79 -11.77
CA ILE A 110 1.31 14.70 -11.59
C ILE A 110 1.86 16.12 -11.40
N GLY A 111 1.43 17.06 -12.23
CA GLY A 111 1.86 18.47 -12.17
C GLY A 111 2.81 18.90 -13.30
N ASP A 112 3.52 17.97 -13.93
CA ASP A 112 4.47 18.25 -15.03
C ASP A 112 3.82 18.85 -16.29
N GLY A 113 2.49 18.88 -16.35
CA GLY A 113 1.77 19.36 -17.52
C GLY A 113 1.81 18.36 -18.68
N VAL A 114 1.93 18.86 -19.91
CA VAL A 114 2.15 18.05 -21.11
C VAL A 114 3.65 18.07 -21.40
N VAL A 115 4.29 16.90 -21.43
CA VAL A 115 5.73 16.78 -21.70
C VAL A 115 5.98 16.14 -23.06
N SER A 116 7.01 16.62 -23.75
CA SER A 116 7.48 16.01 -25.00
C SER A 116 8.43 14.85 -24.71
N ARG A 117 8.23 13.73 -25.41
CA ARG A 117 9.04 12.52 -25.38
C ARG A 117 9.20 11.99 -26.81
N LYS A 118 9.87 10.84 -26.95
CA LYS A 118 9.98 10.13 -28.21
C LYS A 118 9.33 8.75 -28.09
N THR A 119 8.57 8.33 -29.08
CA THR A 119 8.25 6.93 -29.30
C THR A 119 9.35 6.31 -30.16
N CYS A 120 9.96 5.24 -29.66
CA CYS A 120 10.98 4.47 -30.35
C CYS A 120 10.37 3.21 -30.96
N VAL A 121 10.94 2.75 -32.06
CA VAL A 121 10.54 1.50 -32.72
C VAL A 121 11.59 0.43 -32.47
N SER A 122 11.20 -0.65 -31.78
CA SER A 122 12.02 -1.84 -31.63
C SER A 122 11.79 -2.80 -32.80
N HIS A 123 12.86 -3.29 -33.41
CA HIS A 123 12.84 -4.26 -34.51
C HIS A 123 14.20 -4.96 -34.58
N HIS A 124 14.38 -5.87 -35.55
CA HIS A 124 15.58 -6.68 -35.72
C HIS A 124 16.91 -5.89 -35.77
N ASN A 125 16.92 -4.63 -36.22
CA ASN A 125 18.13 -3.80 -36.27
C ASN A 125 18.39 -2.98 -34.99
N GLY A 126 17.63 -3.25 -33.92
CA GLY A 126 17.82 -2.62 -32.62
C GLY A 126 16.58 -1.90 -32.09
N CYS A 127 16.73 -1.38 -30.87
CA CYS A 127 15.60 -0.96 -30.05
C CYS A 127 15.03 0.43 -30.35
N CYS A 128 15.84 1.33 -30.92
CA CYS A 128 15.43 2.69 -31.24
C CYS A 128 16.24 3.27 -32.41
N SER A 129 16.33 2.54 -33.53
CA SER A 129 16.95 3.13 -34.73
C SER A 129 16.01 4.13 -35.43
N LEU A 130 14.71 4.09 -35.10
CA LEU A 130 13.69 5.01 -35.58
C LEU A 130 12.89 5.56 -34.39
N SER A 131 12.63 6.87 -34.40
CA SER A 131 11.83 7.51 -33.36
C SER A 131 10.98 8.67 -33.88
N PHE A 132 9.87 8.92 -33.19
CA PHE A 132 8.90 9.98 -33.51
C PHE A 132 8.55 10.78 -32.25
N PRO A 133 8.19 12.06 -32.37
CA PRO A 133 7.76 12.84 -31.21
C PRO A 133 6.41 12.33 -30.70
N VAL A 134 6.25 12.33 -29.37
CA VAL A 134 4.98 12.06 -28.69
C VAL A 134 4.82 13.05 -27.54
N LEU A 135 3.61 13.55 -27.34
CA LEU A 135 3.28 14.31 -26.13
C LEU A 135 2.61 13.38 -25.13
N VAL A 136 3.01 13.44 -23.87
CA VAL A 136 2.44 12.62 -22.80
C VAL A 136 2.08 13.50 -21.61
N LYS A 137 0.97 13.18 -20.94
CA LYS A 137 0.51 13.86 -19.73
C LYS A 137 0.00 12.83 -18.72
N MET A 138 0.35 13.03 -17.45
CA MET A 138 -0.27 12.35 -16.33
C MET A 138 -1.52 13.12 -15.88
N CYS A 139 -2.67 12.45 -15.88
CA CYS A 139 -3.94 13.02 -15.45
C CYS A 139 -4.13 12.84 -13.95
N SER A 140 -4.76 13.83 -13.29
CA SER A 140 -5.05 13.81 -11.85
C SER A 140 -5.90 12.61 -11.43
N ALA A 141 -6.65 12.03 -12.35
CA ALA A 141 -7.43 10.81 -12.14
C ALA A 141 -6.58 9.51 -12.11
N GLY A 142 -5.25 9.58 -12.32
CA GLY A 142 -4.33 8.45 -12.18
C GLY A 142 -4.12 7.63 -13.46
N PHE A 143 -4.05 8.29 -14.62
CA PHE A 143 -3.74 7.61 -15.89
C PHE A 143 -3.00 8.54 -16.86
N TYR A 144 -2.27 7.93 -17.79
CA TYR A 144 -1.55 8.66 -18.82
C TYR A 144 -2.37 8.84 -20.09
N VAL A 145 -2.19 9.98 -20.74
CA VAL A 145 -2.70 10.26 -22.08
C VAL A 145 -1.55 10.63 -22.99
N TYR A 146 -1.60 10.13 -24.22
CA TYR A 146 -0.56 10.26 -25.21
C TYR A 146 -1.13 10.86 -26.49
N LEU A 147 -0.51 11.91 -27.03
CA LEU A 147 -0.82 12.42 -28.37
C LEU A 147 -0.09 11.57 -29.39
N LEU A 148 -0.74 10.48 -29.81
CA LEU A 148 -0.18 9.48 -30.70
C LEU A 148 -0.37 9.91 -32.15
N GLN A 149 0.64 9.59 -32.98
CA GLN A 149 0.65 9.89 -34.42
C GLN A 149 0.40 8.63 -35.22
N ASN A 150 0.04 8.76 -36.50
CA ASN A 150 -0.03 7.63 -37.41
C ASN A 150 1.34 6.94 -37.53
N ALA A 151 1.36 5.61 -37.45
CA ALA A 151 2.58 4.87 -37.72
C ALA A 151 2.96 5.00 -39.21
N PRO A 152 4.20 5.37 -39.55
CA PRO A 152 4.56 5.65 -40.95
C PRO A 152 4.76 4.41 -41.82
N ARG A 153 4.89 3.21 -41.23
CA ARG A 153 5.04 1.95 -41.96
C ARG A 153 4.10 0.89 -41.44
N CYS A 154 3.79 -0.09 -42.30
CA CYS A 154 3.10 -1.31 -41.89
C CYS A 154 3.94 -2.07 -40.85
N PHE A 155 3.27 -2.83 -39.97
CA PHE A 155 3.87 -3.62 -38.87
C PHE A 155 4.46 -2.83 -37.70
N MET A 156 4.11 -1.55 -37.55
CA MET A 156 4.41 -0.74 -36.36
C MET A 156 3.12 -0.49 -35.58
N ALA A 157 3.14 -0.76 -34.28
CA ALA A 157 2.00 -0.50 -33.40
C ALA A 157 2.46 -0.12 -31.99
N TYR A 158 1.67 0.74 -31.33
CA TYR A 158 1.91 1.17 -29.96
C TYR A 158 1.69 0.04 -28.96
N CYS A 159 2.72 -0.21 -28.16
CA CYS A 159 2.87 -1.33 -27.25
C CYS A 159 2.52 -0.90 -25.82
N GLY A 160 1.61 -1.64 -25.18
CA GLY A 160 1.08 -1.33 -23.86
C GLY A 160 1.47 -2.37 -22.83
N GLU A 161 1.66 -1.92 -21.59
CA GLU A 161 1.95 -2.78 -20.46
C GLU A 161 1.03 -2.49 -19.29
N TYR A 162 0.88 -3.50 -18.43
CA TYR A 162 0.33 -3.29 -17.10
C TYR A 162 1.47 -2.94 -16.16
N HIS A 163 1.46 -1.71 -15.65
CA HIS A 163 2.39 -1.26 -14.64
C HIS A 163 1.70 -1.18 -13.29
N ASP A 164 2.24 -1.89 -12.31
CA ASP A 164 1.77 -1.79 -10.93
C ASP A 164 2.24 -0.43 -10.37
N LEU A 165 1.29 0.48 -10.23
CA LEU A 165 1.51 1.83 -9.72
C LEU A 165 2.00 1.85 -8.27
N CYS A 166 1.96 0.74 -7.53
CA CYS A 166 2.62 0.63 -6.22
C CYS A 166 4.15 0.63 -6.31
N PHE A 167 4.74 0.36 -7.48
CA PHE A 167 6.19 0.51 -7.67
C PHE A 167 6.63 1.97 -7.78
N ASP A 168 5.71 2.90 -8.00
CA ASP A 168 5.99 4.34 -8.08
C ASP A 168 5.69 4.98 -6.72
N GLU A 169 6.72 5.35 -5.96
CA GLU A 169 6.59 6.01 -4.64
C GLU A 169 5.59 5.30 -3.70
N ASN A 170 5.58 3.96 -3.72
CA ASN A 170 4.64 3.13 -2.96
C ASN A 170 3.16 3.45 -3.24
N GLY A 171 2.82 3.91 -4.45
CA GLY A 171 1.47 4.36 -4.81
C GLY A 171 0.96 5.53 -3.97
N GLY A 172 1.88 6.29 -3.35
CA GLY A 172 1.60 7.34 -2.37
C GLY A 172 1.15 6.82 -1.00
N CYS A 173 1.31 5.52 -0.70
CA CYS A 173 0.97 4.95 0.59
C CYS A 173 2.11 5.09 1.60
N SER A 174 1.77 5.40 2.85
CA SER A 174 2.77 5.48 3.94
C SER A 174 3.37 4.11 4.33
N HIS A 175 2.59 3.03 4.20
CA HIS A 175 3.01 1.68 4.62
C HIS A 175 2.78 0.65 3.52
N TYR A 176 1.56 0.11 3.40
CA TYR A 176 1.27 -0.95 2.44
C TYR A 176 0.48 -0.41 1.26
N CYS A 177 0.95 -0.70 0.05
CA CYS A 177 0.26 -0.42 -1.20
C CYS A 177 -0.20 -1.73 -1.83
N TYR A 178 -1.40 -1.71 -2.41
CA TYR A 178 -1.90 -2.76 -3.29
C TYR A 178 -2.73 -2.14 -4.41
N ILE A 179 -2.84 -2.84 -5.54
CA ILE A 179 -3.78 -2.42 -6.58
C ILE A 179 -5.18 -2.93 -6.27
N ASP A 180 -6.13 -2.00 -6.18
CA ASP A 180 -7.54 -2.32 -6.06
C ASP A 180 -8.04 -2.97 -7.36
N LYS A 181 -8.55 -4.20 -7.26
CA LYS A 181 -8.96 -5.00 -8.44
C LYS A 181 -10.15 -4.43 -9.20
N THR A 182 -10.94 -3.54 -8.59
CA THR A 182 -12.12 -2.94 -9.22
C THR A 182 -11.78 -1.65 -9.94
N THR A 183 -10.94 -0.81 -9.35
CA THR A 183 -10.56 0.49 -9.89
C THR A 183 -9.26 0.47 -10.69
N LEU A 184 -8.44 -0.58 -10.50
CA LEU A 184 -7.08 -0.72 -11.02
C LEU A 184 -6.15 0.44 -10.63
N LYS A 185 -6.38 1.02 -9.44
CA LYS A 185 -5.59 2.12 -8.87
C LYS A 185 -4.91 1.70 -7.56
N PRO A 186 -3.82 2.38 -7.16
CA PRO A 186 -3.22 2.19 -5.84
C PRO A 186 -4.19 2.50 -4.71
N ALA A 187 -4.38 1.53 -3.84
CA ALA A 187 -5.06 1.65 -2.56
C ALA A 187 -4.07 1.33 -1.43
N CYS A 188 -4.29 1.93 -0.27
CA CYS A 188 -3.39 1.79 0.87
C CYS A 188 -4.04 0.98 1.99
N SER A 189 -3.21 0.22 2.71
CA SER A 189 -3.59 -0.43 3.96
C SER A 189 -2.51 -0.18 5.01
N CYS A 190 -2.88 -0.40 6.27
CA CYS A 190 -2.05 -0.09 7.42
C CYS A 190 -1.71 -1.35 8.22
N PRO A 191 -0.59 -1.33 8.97
CA PRO A 191 -0.32 -2.34 9.99
C PRO A 191 -1.46 -2.43 11.00
N SER A 192 -1.56 -3.58 11.67
CA SER A 192 -2.52 -3.76 12.77
C SER A 192 -2.34 -2.66 13.82
N GLY A 193 -3.44 -2.05 14.27
CA GLY A 193 -3.42 -0.98 15.27
C GLY A 193 -3.36 0.45 14.69
N PHE A 194 -3.06 0.62 13.40
CA PHE A 194 -3.02 1.93 12.77
C PHE A 194 -4.25 2.15 11.87
N PRO A 195 -5.12 3.12 12.16
CA PRO A 195 -6.15 3.52 11.22
C PRO A 195 -5.53 4.17 9.99
N LEU A 196 -6.12 3.88 8.82
CA LEU A 196 -5.85 4.65 7.61
C LEU A 196 -6.47 6.04 7.79
N GLY A 197 -5.66 7.06 7.65
CA GLY A 197 -6.04 8.46 7.78
C GLY A 197 -7.05 8.91 6.73
N LYS A 198 -7.58 10.12 6.92
CA LYS A 198 -8.65 10.67 6.05
C LYS A 198 -8.19 10.89 4.61
N ASP A 199 -6.90 11.09 4.39
CA ASP A 199 -6.29 11.19 3.07
C ASP A 199 -6.31 9.85 2.29
N ARG A 200 -6.65 8.75 2.97
CA ARG A 200 -6.62 7.36 2.46
C ARG A 200 -5.22 6.91 2.01
N ARG A 201 -4.17 7.54 2.53
CA ARG A 201 -2.76 7.32 2.16
C ARG A 201 -1.87 7.11 3.39
N THR A 202 -2.09 7.88 4.44
CA THR A 202 -1.23 7.92 5.63
C THR A 202 -1.82 7.10 6.76
N CYS A 203 -1.03 6.20 7.36
CA CYS A 203 -1.43 5.49 8.57
C CYS A 203 -1.18 6.38 9.77
N GLU A 204 -2.22 6.65 10.54
CA GLU A 204 -2.15 7.57 11.68
C GLU A 204 -1.87 6.77 12.96
N TYR A 205 -0.88 7.21 13.75
CA TYR A 205 -0.68 6.67 15.09
C TYR A 205 -1.83 7.13 15.98
N ARG A 206 -2.51 6.17 16.59
CA ARG A 206 -3.53 6.42 17.61
C ARG A 206 -3.12 5.67 18.86
N ASP A 207 -2.85 6.42 19.92
CA ASP A 207 -2.70 5.82 21.24
C ASP A 207 -4.08 5.33 21.70
N LEU A 208 -4.28 4.02 21.59
CA LEU A 208 -5.52 3.37 21.93
C LEU A 208 -5.83 3.48 23.44
N CYS A 209 -4.84 3.75 24.28
CA CYS A 209 -5.06 4.00 25.70
C CYS A 209 -5.72 5.36 25.97
N LEU A 210 -5.63 6.33 25.05
CA LEU A 210 -6.35 7.60 25.18
C LEU A 210 -7.85 7.45 24.88
N ASP A 211 -8.23 6.42 24.11
CA ASP A 211 -9.61 6.13 23.74
C ASP A 211 -10.21 5.10 24.72
N ASN A 212 -11.05 5.57 25.65
CA ASN A 212 -11.72 4.71 26.66
C ASN A 212 -10.74 3.77 27.38
N ASN A 213 -9.54 4.27 27.72
CA ASN A 213 -8.48 3.53 28.39
C ASN A 213 -8.09 2.22 27.68
N GLY A 214 -8.19 2.15 26.35
CA GLY A 214 -7.95 0.92 25.59
C GLY A 214 -8.90 -0.22 25.96
N ARG A 215 -10.06 0.10 26.55
CA ARG A 215 -11.02 -0.82 27.17
C ARG A 215 -10.42 -1.62 28.34
N CYS A 216 -9.34 -1.15 28.95
CA CYS A 216 -8.79 -1.72 30.17
C CYS A 216 -9.60 -1.25 31.38
N SER A 217 -9.88 -2.18 32.29
CA SER A 217 -10.52 -1.84 33.58
C SER A 217 -9.63 -1.01 34.49
N ASP A 218 -8.31 -1.15 34.34
CA ASP A 218 -7.29 -0.49 35.16
C ASP A 218 -6.13 -0.07 34.22
N ASN A 219 -4.86 -0.32 34.55
CA ASN A 219 -3.72 0.13 33.73
C ASN A 219 -3.75 -0.29 32.25
N CYS A 220 -3.53 0.67 31.35
CA CYS A 220 -3.34 0.48 29.91
C CYS A 220 -1.93 0.91 29.48
N SER A 221 -1.30 0.14 28.61
CA SER A 221 -0.06 0.52 27.92
C SER A 221 -0.11 0.13 26.45
N MET A 222 0.60 0.88 25.60
CA MET A 222 0.77 0.54 24.20
C MET A 222 1.91 -0.46 24.05
N ASP A 223 1.65 -1.58 23.39
CA ASP A 223 2.70 -2.53 23.01
C ASP A 223 3.47 -1.99 21.79
N ASN A 224 4.77 -1.77 21.94
CA ASN A 224 5.61 -1.16 20.90
C ASN A 224 5.85 -2.06 19.68
N SER A 225 5.53 -3.36 19.75
CA SER A 225 5.72 -4.32 18.65
C SER A 225 4.44 -4.56 17.85
N THR A 226 3.30 -4.61 18.52
CA THR A 226 1.98 -4.90 17.95
C THR A 226 1.10 -3.66 17.81
N PHE A 227 1.50 -2.55 18.44
CA PHE A 227 0.78 -1.27 18.48
C PHE A 227 -0.68 -1.41 18.96
N LYS A 228 -0.92 -2.37 19.85
CA LYS A 228 -2.21 -2.61 20.49
C LYS A 228 -2.20 -2.09 21.93
N ALA A 229 -3.37 -1.68 22.42
CA ALA A 229 -3.59 -1.45 23.84
C ALA A 229 -3.54 -2.80 24.60
N VAL A 230 -2.60 -2.90 25.53
CA VAL A 230 -2.40 -4.02 26.44
C VAL A 230 -2.79 -3.59 27.84
N CYS A 231 -3.60 -4.40 28.52
CA CYS A 231 -4.03 -4.13 29.88
C CYS A 231 -3.11 -4.83 30.86
N SER A 232 -2.87 -4.20 32.01
CA SER A 232 -2.15 -4.79 33.13
C SER A 232 -2.90 -4.49 34.43
N CYS A 233 -2.69 -5.31 35.45
CA CYS A 233 -3.43 -5.20 36.71
C CYS A 233 -2.55 -4.71 37.85
N PRO A 234 -3.14 -3.96 38.80
CA PRO A 234 -2.47 -3.63 40.06
C PRO A 234 -2.19 -4.89 40.88
N LYS A 235 -1.33 -4.75 41.90
CA LYS A 235 -0.92 -5.86 42.77
C LYS A 235 -2.14 -6.52 43.43
N GLY A 236 -2.18 -7.85 43.43
CA GLY A 236 -3.27 -8.64 44.01
C GLY A 236 -4.41 -8.97 43.04
N PHE A 237 -4.36 -8.42 41.82
CA PHE A 237 -5.32 -8.68 40.77
C PHE A 237 -4.64 -9.41 39.61
N ARG A 238 -5.41 -10.21 38.89
CA ARG A 238 -4.98 -10.84 37.64
C ARG A 238 -5.92 -10.46 36.52
N LEU A 239 -5.38 -10.43 35.32
CA LEU A 239 -6.16 -10.12 34.13
C LEU A 239 -7.11 -11.30 33.85
N GLY A 240 -8.39 -11.00 33.74
CA GLY A 240 -9.45 -11.96 33.46
C GLY A 240 -9.33 -12.55 32.05
N LYS A 241 -10.23 -13.48 31.74
CA LYS A 241 -10.21 -14.21 30.44
C LYS A 241 -10.41 -13.30 29.23
N ASP A 242 -11.06 -12.16 29.42
CA ASP A 242 -11.28 -11.15 28.38
C ASP A 242 -10.03 -10.34 28.03
N GLN A 243 -8.94 -10.51 28.79
CA GLN A 243 -7.68 -9.76 28.66
C GLN A 243 -7.85 -8.24 28.86
N ARG A 244 -8.91 -7.83 29.58
CA ARG A 244 -9.29 -6.42 29.79
C ARG A 244 -9.66 -6.10 31.23
N THR A 245 -10.29 -7.04 31.93
CA THR A 245 -10.83 -6.83 33.27
C THR A 245 -9.88 -7.37 34.33
N CYS A 246 -9.57 -6.57 35.36
CA CYS A 246 -8.76 -7.00 36.49
C CYS A 246 -9.64 -7.61 37.56
N GLU A 247 -9.43 -8.89 37.82
CA GLU A 247 -10.19 -9.68 38.78
C GLU A 247 -9.33 -9.96 40.01
N PHE A 248 -9.93 -9.88 41.20
CA PHE A 248 -9.23 -10.21 42.43
C PHE A 248 -8.84 -11.68 42.39
N HIS A 249 -7.55 -11.96 42.56
CA HIS A 249 -7.05 -13.33 42.53
C HIS A 249 -6.62 -13.75 43.92
N ASN A 250 -7.45 -14.59 44.56
CA ASN A 250 -7.15 -15.12 45.88
C ASN A 250 -6.01 -16.15 45.79
N LEU A 251 -4.80 -15.71 46.13
CA LEU A 251 -3.58 -16.53 46.09
C LEU A 251 -3.66 -17.73 47.04
N CYS A 252 -4.47 -17.68 48.11
CA CYS A 252 -4.65 -18.83 49.00
C CYS A 252 -5.36 -20.01 48.32
N LEU A 253 -6.10 -19.79 47.24
CA LEU A 253 -6.77 -20.87 46.50
C LEU A 253 -5.79 -21.64 45.61
N GLU A 254 -4.61 -21.08 45.33
CA GLU A 254 -3.56 -21.73 44.56
C GLU A 254 -2.45 -22.21 45.48
N ASN A 255 -2.29 -23.54 45.59
CA ASN A 255 -1.25 -24.17 46.42
C ASN A 255 -1.18 -23.60 47.86
N ASN A 256 -2.34 -23.26 48.44
CA ASN A 256 -2.47 -22.64 49.76
C ASN A 256 -1.64 -21.36 49.94
N GLY A 257 -1.40 -20.59 48.86
CA GLY A 257 -0.51 -19.43 48.87
C GLY A 257 0.95 -19.75 49.20
N GLY A 258 1.33 -21.04 49.16
CA GLY A 258 2.61 -21.55 49.62
C GLY A 258 2.71 -21.76 51.14
N CYS A 259 1.65 -21.52 51.91
CA CYS A 259 1.63 -21.73 53.35
C CYS A 259 1.62 -23.23 53.69
N SER A 260 2.33 -23.62 54.76
CA SER A 260 2.30 -25.01 55.25
C SER A 260 0.95 -25.40 55.86
N ASP A 261 0.27 -24.45 56.50
CA ASP A 261 -0.96 -24.68 57.24
C ASP A 261 -2.05 -23.67 56.87
N ASN A 262 -2.25 -22.60 57.63
CA ASN A 262 -3.37 -21.68 57.38
C ASN A 262 -2.94 -20.53 56.48
N CYS A 263 -3.69 -20.29 55.41
CA CYS A 263 -3.52 -19.15 54.52
C CYS A 263 -4.64 -18.12 54.69
N SER A 264 -4.27 -16.85 54.72
CA SER A 264 -5.20 -15.72 54.69
C SER A 264 -4.66 -14.62 53.77
N MET A 265 -5.55 -13.84 53.16
CA MET A 265 -5.17 -12.66 52.39
C MET A 265 -5.19 -11.44 53.29
N ASP A 266 -4.13 -10.64 53.26
CA ASP A 266 -4.14 -9.30 53.85
C ASP A 266 -4.85 -8.33 52.90
N ASN A 267 -6.00 -7.83 53.34
CA ASN A 267 -6.86 -6.94 52.54
C ASN A 267 -6.23 -5.55 52.30
N SER A 268 -5.16 -5.17 53.01
CA SER A 268 -4.46 -3.89 52.83
C SER A 268 -3.29 -4.00 51.86
N THR A 269 -2.53 -5.10 51.93
CA THR A 269 -1.34 -5.30 51.08
C THR A 269 -1.61 -6.19 49.87
N PHE A 270 -2.79 -6.83 49.82
CA PHE A 270 -3.20 -7.87 48.87
C PHE A 270 -2.15 -8.99 48.74
N THR A 271 -1.53 -9.37 49.87
CA THR A 271 -0.52 -10.43 49.94
C THR A 271 -0.98 -11.61 50.79
N VAL A 272 -0.33 -12.76 50.60
CA VAL A 272 -0.54 -13.97 51.40
C VAL A 272 0.08 -13.78 52.79
N VAL A 273 -0.70 -14.11 53.81
CA VAL A 273 -0.28 -14.19 55.20
C VAL A 273 -0.53 -15.61 55.71
N CYS A 274 0.56 -16.31 56.03
CA CYS A 274 0.52 -17.64 56.63
C CYS A 274 0.39 -17.54 58.16
N SER A 275 -0.43 -18.40 58.73
CA SER A 275 -0.57 -18.55 60.18
C SER A 275 -0.47 -20.03 60.58
N CYS A 276 -0.08 -20.27 61.83
CA CYS A 276 0.18 -21.61 62.33
C CYS A 276 -0.83 -22.06 63.40
N PRO A 277 -1.11 -23.37 63.49
CA PRO A 277 -1.84 -23.94 64.61
C PRO A 277 -1.16 -23.68 65.96
N LYS A 278 -1.89 -23.86 67.06
CA LYS A 278 -1.33 -23.72 68.44
C LYS A 278 -0.12 -24.65 68.62
N GLY A 279 0.96 -24.12 69.22
CA GLY A 279 2.22 -24.85 69.44
C GLY A 279 3.22 -24.75 68.29
N PHE A 280 2.93 -23.94 67.27
CA PHE A 280 3.81 -23.69 66.13
C PHE A 280 3.94 -22.19 65.89
N VAL A 281 5.08 -21.79 65.31
CA VAL A 281 5.38 -20.40 64.93
C VAL A 281 5.81 -20.35 63.47
N VAL A 282 5.44 -19.27 62.79
CA VAL A 282 5.84 -19.04 61.40
C VAL A 282 7.37 -18.95 61.33
N GLY A 283 7.97 -19.75 60.44
CA GLY A 283 9.40 -19.81 60.21
C GLY A 283 9.95 -18.58 59.48
N SER A 284 11.27 -18.53 59.32
CA SER A 284 11.97 -17.41 58.68
C SER A 284 11.58 -17.18 57.21
N ASN A 285 11.17 -18.23 56.51
CA ASN A 285 10.68 -18.15 55.13
C ASN A 285 9.24 -17.60 55.02
N LYS A 286 8.58 -17.28 56.15
CA LYS A 286 7.19 -16.79 56.25
C LYS A 286 6.11 -17.75 55.72
N LEU A 287 6.49 -18.96 55.33
CA LEU A 287 5.61 -19.94 54.69
C LEU A 287 5.41 -21.19 55.54
N ALA A 288 6.47 -21.66 56.23
CA ALA A 288 6.43 -22.91 56.99
C ALA A 288 6.16 -22.70 58.48
N CYS A 289 5.41 -23.60 59.10
CA CYS A 289 5.20 -23.66 60.53
C CYS A 289 6.24 -24.54 61.22
N ASN A 290 6.98 -23.96 62.16
CA ASN A 290 8.00 -24.64 62.94
C ASN A 290 7.51 -24.86 64.37
N ASN A 291 7.76 -26.05 64.93
CA ASN A 291 7.33 -26.39 66.28
C ASN A 291 7.99 -25.46 67.31
N SER A 292 7.17 -24.74 68.09
CA SER A 292 7.67 -23.79 69.10
C SER A 292 8.34 -24.49 70.28
N CYS A 293 8.06 -25.78 70.49
CA CYS A 293 8.59 -26.58 71.60
C CYS A 293 10.06 -27.02 71.37
N PHE A 294 10.50 -27.12 70.10
CA PHE A 294 11.87 -27.54 69.76
C PHE A 294 12.93 -26.49 70.11
N LYS A 295 12.58 -25.19 70.12
CA LYS A 295 13.49 -24.13 70.57
C LYS A 295 13.68 -24.10 72.09
N SER A 296 12.70 -24.57 72.87
CA SER A 296 12.81 -24.65 74.33
C SER A 296 13.65 -25.87 74.75
N PHE A 297 13.53 -27.01 74.06
CA PHE A 297 14.27 -28.23 74.40
C PHE A 297 15.80 -28.08 74.23
N LEU A 298 16.27 -27.35 73.22
CA LEU A 298 17.70 -27.12 72.99
C LEU A 298 18.35 -26.17 74.00
N ARG A 299 17.58 -25.35 74.72
CA ARG A 299 18.11 -24.48 75.79
C ARG A 299 18.34 -25.22 77.11
N PHE A 300 17.71 -26.37 77.34
CA PHE A 300 17.77 -27.08 78.63
C PHE A 300 18.69 -28.32 78.63
N HIS A 301 19.16 -28.80 77.47
CA HIS A 301 19.97 -30.04 77.39
C HIS A 301 21.46 -29.84 77.06
N PHE A 302 21.94 -28.61 76.89
CA PHE A 302 23.36 -28.28 76.69
C PHE A 302 23.81 -27.14 77.63
N SER A 303 23.62 -27.30 78.94
CA SER A 303 24.23 -26.44 79.98
C SER A 303 24.90 -27.31 81.02
#